data_AF-A0A8S2ZZR3-F1
#
_entry.id   AF-A0A8S2ZZR3-F1
#
_cell.length_a   1.000
_cell.length_b   1.000
_cell.length_c   1.000
_cell.angle_alpha   90.00
_cell.angle_beta   90.00
_cell.angle_gamma   90.00
#
_symmetry.space_group_name_H-M   'P 1'
#
loop_
_entity.id
_entity.type
_entity.pdbx_description
1 polymer ?
#
loop_
_entity_poly.entity_id
_entity_poly.type
_entity_poly.pdbx_seq_one_letter_code
_entity_poly.pdbx_strand_id
1 'polypeptide(L)' 'EHFWLKDKGLYASEATGDWQLNDYRGQNDNMHSCEAMLAAYEVTKNEIYLKRAKTLAKVMTDSSEELHYQIWEHYHVDWT' A
#
# COMPACT_ATOMS: atom_id res chain seq x y z
N GLU A 1 4.00 1.50 -13.05
CA GLU A 1 5.05 0.51 -12.72
C GLU A 1 5.95 0.98 -11.59
N HIS A 2 6.25 2.27 -11.48
CA HIS A 2 7.25 2.80 -10.54
C HIS A 2 6.95 2.64 -9.04
N PHE A 3 5.71 2.86 -8.59
CA PHE A 3 5.40 2.87 -7.15
C PHE A 3 5.16 1.49 -6.54
N TRP A 4 4.80 0.47 -7.33
CA TRP A 4 4.43 -0.83 -6.78
C TRP A 4 5.65 -1.68 -6.41
N LEU A 5 5.87 -1.90 -5.12
CA LEU A 5 6.94 -2.73 -4.57
C LEU A 5 6.43 -4.16 -4.40
N LYS A 6 6.61 -4.98 -5.45
CA LYS A 6 6.02 -6.33 -5.53
C LYS A 6 6.46 -7.27 -4.41
N ASP A 7 7.69 -7.13 -3.94
CA ASP A 7 8.28 -7.90 -2.84
C ASP A 7 7.65 -7.57 -1.48
N LYS A 8 7.23 -6.31 -1.29
CA LYS A 8 6.55 -5.83 -0.07
C LYS A 8 5.04 -5.97 -0.14
N GLY A 9 4.47 -6.03 -1.34
CA GLY A 9 3.02 -6.00 -1.54
C GLY A 9 2.41 -4.64 -1.22
N LEU A 10 3.21 -3.57 -1.33
CA LEU A 10 2.85 -2.20 -0.96
C LEU A 10 3.33 -1.22 -2.03
N TYR A 11 2.84 0.02 -1.96
CA TYR A 11 3.29 1.14 -2.77
C TYR A 11 4.27 2.02 -1.99
N ALA A 12 5.27 2.55 -2.69
CA ALA A 12 6.03 3.70 -2.23
C ALA A 12 5.16 4.98 -2.33
N SER A 13 5.49 5.99 -1.53
CA SER A 13 4.65 7.18 -1.36
C SER A 13 4.92 8.28 -2.36
N GLU A 14 6.18 8.62 -2.57
CA GLU A 14 6.56 9.82 -3.31
C GLU A 14 7.76 9.56 -4.21
N ALA A 15 7.83 10.33 -5.30
CA ALA A 15 8.93 10.31 -6.23
C ALA A 15 9.25 11.72 -6.72
N THR A 16 10.51 11.96 -7.05
CA THR A 16 10.94 13.13 -7.81
C THR A 16 10.40 13.09 -9.25
N GLY A 17 10.51 14.21 -9.98
CA GLY A 17 10.05 14.30 -11.37
C GLY A 17 10.74 13.33 -12.35
N ASP A 18 11.92 12.82 -11.99
CA ASP A 18 12.69 11.80 -12.71
C ASP A 18 12.53 10.38 -12.13
N TRP A 19 11.47 10.15 -11.34
CA TRP A 19 11.08 8.86 -10.78
C TRP A 19 12.04 8.24 -9.75
N GLN A 20 12.86 9.05 -9.08
CA GLN A 20 13.57 8.59 -7.88
C GLN A 20 12.59 8.55 -6.72
N LEU A 21 12.38 7.36 -6.14
CA LEU A 21 11.51 7.21 -4.98
C LEU A 21 12.16 7.88 -3.76
N ASN A 22 11.39 8.65 -3.01
CA ASN A 22 11.83 9.20 -1.72
C ASN A 22 12.00 8.08 -0.68
N ASP A 23 12.71 8.35 0.42
CA ASP A 23 12.95 7.36 1.47
C ASP A 23 11.78 7.18 2.46
N TYR A 24 10.75 7.99 2.33
CA TYR A 24 9.54 7.92 3.16
C TYR A 24 8.55 6.86 2.63
N ARG A 25 7.94 6.09 3.54
CA ARG A 25 6.85 5.15 3.25
C ARG A 25 5.65 5.49 4.12
N GLY A 26 4.51 5.71 3.47
CA GLY A 26 3.25 6.09 4.09
C GLY A 26 2.19 5.01 3.96
N GLN A 27 1.52 4.73 5.06
CA GLN A 27 0.39 3.81 5.08
C GLN A 27 -0.84 4.40 4.40
N ASN A 28 -1.10 5.69 4.62
CA ASN A 28 -2.28 6.37 4.10
C ASN A 28 -2.41 6.23 2.56
N ASP A 29 -1.29 6.30 1.82
CA ASP A 29 -1.29 6.12 0.37
C ASP A 29 -1.67 4.69 -0.03
N ASN A 30 -1.25 3.71 0.76
CA ASN A 30 -1.60 2.30 0.57
C ASN A 30 -3.08 2.04 0.92
N MET A 31 -3.62 2.71 1.92
CA MET A 31 -5.05 2.67 2.26
C MET A 31 -5.90 3.21 1.12
N HIS A 32 -5.61 4.40 0.62
CA HIS A 32 -6.33 4.96 -0.52
C HIS A 32 -6.08 4.18 -1.81
N SER A 33 -4.91 3.56 -1.97
CA SER A 33 -4.68 2.61 -3.07
C SER A 33 -5.59 1.39 -2.95
N CYS A 34 -5.82 0.86 -1.74
CA CYS A 34 -6.75 -0.24 -1.52
C CYS A 34 -8.18 0.15 -1.93
N GLU A 35 -8.65 1.32 -1.47
CA GLU A 35 -9.93 1.90 -1.86
C GLU A 35 -10.06 2.04 -3.39
N ALA A 36 -9.06 2.64 -4.05
CA ALA A 36 -9.06 2.82 -5.50
C ALA A 36 -9.08 1.48 -6.26
N MET A 37 -8.39 0.45 -5.75
CA MET A 37 -8.39 -0.89 -6.36
C MET A 37 -9.75 -1.57 -6.20
N LEU A 38 -10.44 -1.40 -5.07
CA LEU A 38 -11.81 -1.89 -4.92
C LEU A 38 -12.75 -1.19 -5.89
N ALA A 39 -12.71 0.15 -5.96
CA ALA A 39 -13.52 0.92 -6.91
C ALA A 39 -13.26 0.53 -8.37
N ALA A 40 -11.99 0.35 -8.76
CA ALA A 40 -11.62 -0.12 -10.09
C ALA A 40 -12.17 -1.52 -10.38
N TYR A 41 -12.10 -2.44 -9.41
CA TYR A 41 -12.70 -3.77 -9.56
C TYR A 41 -14.21 -3.71 -9.74
N GLU A 42 -14.90 -2.85 -9.01
CA GLU A 42 -16.37 -2.76 -9.08
C GLU A 42 -16.87 -2.44 -10.49
N VAL A 43 -16.18 -1.55 -11.21
CA VAL A 43 -16.58 -1.13 -12.56
C VAL A 43 -15.97 -1.98 -13.67
N THR A 44 -14.78 -2.54 -13.48
CA THR A 44 -14.08 -3.31 -14.53
C THR A 44 -14.25 -4.81 -14.44
N LYS A 45 -14.57 -5.34 -13.24
CA LYS A 45 -14.50 -6.76 -12.88
C LYS A 45 -13.14 -7.41 -13.17
N ASN A 46 -12.08 -6.62 -13.31
CA ASN A 46 -10.75 -7.16 -13.51
C ASN A 46 -10.16 -7.62 -12.16
N GLU A 47 -10.02 -8.93 -12.01
CA GLU A 47 -9.52 -9.62 -10.81
C GLU A 47 -8.17 -9.11 -10.31
N ILE A 48 -7.35 -8.49 -11.16
CA ILE A 48 -6.06 -7.94 -10.73
C ILE A 48 -6.23 -6.89 -9.64
N TYR A 49 -7.29 -6.07 -9.72
CA TYR A 49 -7.55 -5.00 -8.76
C TYR A 49 -8.04 -5.56 -7.42
N LEU A 50 -8.96 -6.53 -7.44
CA LEU A 50 -9.43 -7.19 -6.21
C LEU A 50 -8.28 -7.93 -5.51
N LYS A 51 -7.43 -8.63 -6.27
CA LYS A 51 -6.24 -9.29 -5.72
C LYS A 51 -5.30 -8.26 -5.09
N ARG A 52 -5.08 -7.12 -5.76
CA ARG A 52 -4.23 -6.04 -5.23
C ARG A 52 -4.79 -5.45 -3.94
N ALA A 53 -6.08 -5.13 -3.89
CA ALA A 53 -6.76 -4.62 -2.69
C ALA A 53 -6.61 -5.59 -1.51
N LYS A 54 -6.81 -6.89 -1.74
CA LYS A 54 -6.62 -7.93 -0.71
C LYS A 54 -5.19 -8.00 -0.19
N THR A 55 -4.19 -7.88 -1.07
CA THR A 55 -2.78 -7.83 -0.66
C THR A 55 -2.51 -6.63 0.23
N LEU A 56 -2.94 -5.43 -0.19
CA LEU A 56 -2.77 -4.20 0.59
C LEU A 56 -3.43 -4.34 1.96
N ALA A 57 -4.73 -4.65 2.00
CA ALA A 57 -5.47 -4.80 3.26
C ALA A 57 -4.79 -5.79 4.20
N LYS A 58 -4.35 -6.96 3.69
CA LYS A 58 -3.68 -7.97 4.51
C LYS A 58 -2.40 -7.44 5.16
N VAL A 59 -1.53 -6.79 4.39
CA VAL A 59 -0.22 -6.32 4.90
C VAL A 59 -0.43 -5.13 5.83
N MET A 60 -1.32 -4.21 5.46
CA MET A 60 -1.56 -2.97 6.17
C MET A 60 -2.21 -3.15 7.55
N THR A 61 -3.09 -4.14 7.70
CA THR A 61 -3.81 -4.38 8.94
C THR A 61 -3.16 -5.48 9.79
N ASP A 62 -1.93 -5.90 9.46
CA ASP A 62 -1.19 -6.91 10.20
C ASP A 62 -0.56 -6.29 11.46
N SER A 63 -1.42 -5.95 12.43
CA SER A 63 -1.03 -5.43 13.74
C SER A 63 -1.33 -6.45 14.83
N SER A 64 -0.46 -6.52 15.82
CA SER A 64 -0.62 -7.37 17.00
C SER A 64 -1.49 -6.72 18.08
N GLU A 65 -1.92 -7.54 19.04
CA GLU A 65 -2.57 -7.09 20.27
C GLU A 65 -1.66 -6.21 21.15
N GLU A 66 -0.34 -6.45 21.12
CA GLU A 66 0.66 -5.63 21.83
C GLU A 66 0.66 -4.17 21.35
N LEU A 67 0.35 -3.95 20.07
CA LEU A 67 0.16 -2.63 19.48
C LEU A 67 -1.28 -2.13 19.59
N HIS A 68 -2.14 -2.80 20.36
CA HIS A 68 -3.57 -2.51 20.48
C HIS A 68 -4.29 -2.45 19.12
N TYR A 69 -3.85 -3.24 18.14
CA TYR A 69 -4.35 -3.22 16.76
C TYR A 69 -4.25 -1.84 16.07
N GLN A 70 -3.41 -0.94 16.57
CA GLN A 70 -3.16 0.35 15.93
C GLN A 70 -2.27 0.17 14.71
N ILE A 71 -2.57 0.95 13.68
CA ILE A 71 -1.81 0.95 12.43
C ILE A 71 -0.87 2.15 12.45
N TRP A 72 0.42 1.89 12.24
CA TRP A 72 1.41 2.95 12.09
C TRP A 72 1.33 3.57 10.70
N GLU A 73 1.49 4.90 10.63
CA GLU A 73 1.28 5.65 9.39
C GLU A 73 2.56 5.91 8.60
N HIS A 74 3.72 5.86 9.27
CA HIS A 74 4.99 6.35 8.74
C HIS A 74 6.09 5.31 8.95
N TYR A 75 6.81 5.00 7.88
CA TYR A 75 7.86 3.99 7.89
C TYR A 75 9.09 4.44 7.09
N HIS A 76 10.23 3.83 7.39
CA HIS A 76 11.43 3.88 6.58
C HIS A 76 11.32 3.00 5.32
N VAL A 77 12.31 3.08 4.43
CA VAL A 77 12.36 2.29 3.18
C VAL A 77 12.24 0.78 3.41
N ASP A 78 12.70 0.28 4.55
CA ASP A 78 12.66 -1.13 4.93
C ASP A 78 11.35 -1.56 5.62
N TRP A 79 10.41 -0.62 5.80
CA TRP A 79 9.13 -0.78 6.50
C TRP A 79 9.25 -0.97 8.02
N THR A 80 10.28 -0.36 8.62
CA THR A 80 10.41 -0.18 10.08
C THR A 80 9.96 1.20 10.54
#